data_AF-A0A847CLX9-F1
#
_entry.id   AF-A0A847CLX9-F1
#
_cell.length_a   1.000
_cell.length_b   1.000
_cell.length_c   1.000
_cell.angle_alpha   90.00
_cell.angle_beta   90.00
_cell.angle_gamma   90.00
#
_symmetry.space_group_name_H-M   'P 1'
#
loop_
_entity.id
_entity.type
_entity.pdbx_description
1 polymer ?
#
loop_
_entity_poly.entity_id
_entity_poly.type
_entity_poly.pdbx_seq_one_letter_code
_entity_poly.pdbx_strand_id
1 'polypeptide(L)'
;MNANEYDELADRAEAGQLKPQGDPIRGEKAAHAGAAQLLKAMETSSLEDAVRLAVGRPPLGSAQKAPTKTWRVKAPADLDAAVRELAAARGIGVSEIVREATINYLRTNAS
;
A
#
# COMPACT_ATOMS: atom_id res chain seq x y z
N MET A 1 12.27 20.07 7.65
CA MET A 1 12.35 20.99 6.50
C MET A 1 11.33 22.09 6.76
N ASN A 2 11.79 23.32 6.93
CA ASN A 2 10.90 24.45 7.27
C ASN A 2 10.43 25.13 5.98
N ALA A 3 9.31 25.86 6.01
CA ALA A 3 8.72 26.51 4.82
C ALA A 3 9.75 27.35 4.02
N ASN A 4 10.63 28.09 4.72
CA ASN A 4 11.71 28.86 4.10
C ASN A 4 12.68 28.04 3.23
N GLU A 5 12.98 26.79 3.59
CA GLU A 5 13.92 25.98 2.81
C GLU A 5 13.32 25.54 1.47
N TYR A 6 12.00 25.41 1.39
CA TYR A 6 11.31 25.11 0.14
C TYR A 6 11.23 26.33 -0.76
N ASP A 7 11.02 27.52 -0.19
CA ASP A 7 10.98 28.78 -0.94
C ASP A 7 12.37 29.10 -1.53
N GLU A 8 13.45 28.94 -0.74
CA GLU A 8 14.83 29.09 -1.23
C GLU A 8 15.18 28.07 -2.34
N LEU A 9 14.65 26.85 -2.25
CA LEU A 9 14.82 25.84 -3.30
C LEU A 9 14.08 26.23 -4.58
N ALA A 10 12.87 26.78 -4.45
CA ALA A 10 12.06 27.25 -5.56
C ALA A 10 12.76 28.40 -6.30
N ASP A 11 13.25 29.42 -5.58
CA ASP A 11 13.97 30.55 -6.16
C ASP A 11 15.20 30.09 -6.97
N ARG A 12 15.94 29.11 -6.45
CA ARG A 12 17.10 28.52 -7.15
C ARG A 12 16.71 27.74 -8.39
N ALA A 13 15.55 27.06 -8.37
CA ALA A 13 15.03 26.35 -9.52
C ALA A 13 14.63 27.33 -10.63
N GLU A 14 13.91 28.39 -10.30
CA GLU A 14 13.48 29.43 -11.23
C GLU A 14 14.65 30.20 -11.84
N ALA A 15 15.69 30.46 -11.03
CA ALA A 15 16.93 31.06 -11.50
C ALA A 15 17.80 30.11 -12.36
N GLY A 16 17.36 28.88 -12.61
CA GLY A 16 18.09 27.88 -13.42
C GLY A 16 19.39 27.40 -12.76
N GLN A 17 19.52 27.56 -11.44
CA GLN A 17 20.74 27.21 -10.71
C GLN A 17 20.81 25.73 -10.32
N LEU A 18 19.72 24.99 -10.49
CA LEU A 18 19.68 23.54 -10.30
C LEU A 18 20.20 22.83 -11.54
N LYS A 19 21.34 22.14 -11.40
CA LYS A 19 21.91 21.28 -12.45
C LYS A 19 21.76 19.81 -12.03
N PRO A 20 21.28 18.93 -12.92
CA PRO A 20 21.30 17.50 -12.67
C PRO A 20 22.75 17.03 -12.45
N GLN A 21 22.94 16.13 -11.49
CA GLN A 21 24.24 15.55 -11.19
C GLN A 21 24.28 14.10 -11.71
N GLY A 22 25.39 13.73 -12.34
CA GLY A 22 25.60 12.40 -12.91
C GLY A 22 25.02 12.20 -14.31
N ASP A 23 25.23 11.00 -14.85
CA ASP A 23 24.76 10.66 -16.19
C ASP A 23 23.28 10.26 -16.20
N PRO A 24 22.48 10.80 -17.14
CA PRO A 24 21.08 10.45 -17.24
C PRO A 24 20.93 8.99 -17.70
N ILE A 25 20.36 8.15 -16.84
CA ILE A 25 19.91 6.81 -17.21
C ILE A 25 18.59 6.89 -17.99
N ARG A 26 18.42 6.01 -18.99
CA ARG A 26 17.23 5.98 -19.86
C ARG A 26 16.74 4.55 -20.08
N GLY A 27 15.50 4.44 -20.58
CA GLY A 27 14.88 3.15 -20.93
C GLY A 27 14.65 2.26 -19.71
N GLU A 28 14.76 0.95 -19.89
CA GLU A 28 14.45 -0.06 -18.87
C GLU A 28 15.27 0.11 -17.58
N LYS A 29 16.54 0.52 -17.70
CA LYS A 29 17.39 0.83 -16.55
C LYS A 29 16.84 1.98 -15.69
N ALA A 30 16.29 3.01 -16.33
CA ALA A 30 15.63 4.11 -15.62
C ALA A 30 14.33 3.66 -14.97
N ALA A 31 13.55 2.80 -15.64
CA ALA A 31 12.30 2.26 -15.10
C ALA A 31 12.56 1.44 -13.82
N HIS A 32 13.56 0.55 -13.83
CA HIS A 32 13.93 -0.23 -12.65
C HIS A 32 14.46 0.62 -11.50
N ALA A 33 15.34 1.58 -11.79
CA ALA A 33 15.89 2.47 -10.77
C ALA A 33 14.80 3.35 -10.14
N GLY A 34 13.89 3.89 -10.96
CA GLY A 34 12.75 4.67 -10.50
C GLY A 34 11.80 3.86 -9.63
N ALA A 35 11.46 2.63 -10.06
CA ALA A 35 10.61 1.73 -9.28
C ALA A 35 11.24 1.42 -7.91
N ALA A 36 12.54 1.10 -7.86
CA ALA A 36 13.25 0.83 -6.61
C ALA A 36 13.25 2.03 -5.65
N GLN A 37 13.43 3.26 -6.18
CA GLN A 37 13.36 4.47 -5.36
C GLN A 37 11.95 4.76 -4.83
N LEU A 38 10.91 4.54 -5.65
CA LEU A 38 9.53 4.69 -5.23
C LEU A 38 9.17 3.71 -4.10
N LEU A 39 9.53 2.43 -4.25
CA LEU A 39 9.31 1.41 -3.24
C LEU A 39 10.00 1.76 -1.91
N LYS A 40 11.26 2.21 -1.99
CA LYS A 40 12.04 2.64 -0.83
C LYS A 40 11.43 3.86 -0.13
N ALA A 41 11.02 4.87 -0.88
CA ALA A 41 10.42 6.09 -0.33
C ALA A 41 9.07 5.83 0.34
N MET A 42 8.35 4.81 -0.12
CA MET A 42 7.03 4.42 0.38
C MET A 42 7.09 3.29 1.43
N GLU A 43 8.30 2.90 1.85
CA GLU A 43 8.55 1.82 2.81
C GLU A 43 7.80 0.51 2.51
N THR A 44 7.69 0.16 1.23
CA THR A 44 6.97 -1.02 0.76
C THR A 44 7.81 -1.84 -0.20
N SER A 45 7.57 -3.15 -0.24
CA SER A 45 8.22 -4.09 -1.15
C SER A 45 7.38 -4.40 -2.40
N SER A 46 6.20 -3.78 -2.56
CA SER A 46 5.27 -4.08 -3.65
C SER A 46 4.84 -2.80 -4.39
N LEU A 47 4.87 -2.85 -5.73
CA LEU A 47 4.49 -1.72 -6.57
C LEU A 47 2.99 -1.40 -6.44
N GLU A 48 2.16 -2.42 -6.26
CA GLU A 48 0.72 -2.26 -6.01
C GLU A 48 0.44 -1.53 -4.70
N ASP A 49 1.18 -1.84 -3.63
CA ASP A 49 1.06 -1.12 -2.36
C ASP A 49 1.59 0.31 -2.47
N ALA A 50 2.68 0.52 -3.22
CA ALA A 50 3.19 1.87 -3.49
C ALA A 50 2.17 2.72 -4.26
N VAL A 51 1.51 2.15 -5.27
CA VAL A 51 0.42 2.82 -6.01
C VAL A 51 -0.76 3.14 -5.09
N ARG A 52 -1.16 2.20 -4.23
CA ARG A 52 -2.25 2.40 -3.27
C ARG A 52 -1.95 3.49 -2.25
N LEU A 53 -0.69 3.65 -1.84
CA LEU A 53 -0.24 4.72 -0.95
C LEU A 53 -0.11 6.07 -1.68
N ALA A 54 0.44 6.08 -2.91
CA ALA A 54 0.70 7.29 -3.70
C ALA A 54 -0.58 8.00 -4.15
N VAL A 55 -1.61 7.24 -4.52
CA VAL A 55 -2.90 7.77 -5.00
C VAL A 55 -3.81 8.16 -3.82
N GLY A 56 -3.38 7.92 -2.58
CA GLY A 56 -4.20 8.05 -1.38
C GLY A 56 -5.20 6.90 -1.22
N ARG A 57 -5.88 6.83 -0.05
CA ARG A 57 -6.95 5.86 0.19
C ARG A 57 -7.97 5.97 -0.96
N PRO A 58 -8.21 4.89 -1.74
CA PRO A 58 -9.11 4.98 -2.88
C PRO A 58 -10.45 5.58 -2.43
N PRO A 59 -11.03 6.54 -3.17
CA PRO A 59 -12.40 6.95 -2.92
C PRO A 59 -13.28 5.70 -3.01
N LEU A 60 -14.28 5.62 -2.13
CA LEU A 60 -15.27 4.54 -2.07
C LEU A 60 -16.04 4.46 -3.41
N GLY A 61 -15.43 3.92 -4.47
CA GLY A 61 -16.06 3.81 -5.79
C GLY A 61 -15.13 3.66 -7.01
N SER A 62 -13.82 3.93 -6.93
CA SER A 62 -12.97 3.94 -8.15
C SER A 62 -12.34 2.59 -8.52
N ALA A 63 -12.36 1.60 -7.64
CA ALA A 63 -12.16 0.23 -8.04
C ALA A 63 -13.53 -0.33 -8.36
N GLN A 64 -13.74 -0.79 -9.60
CA GLN A 64 -14.78 -1.77 -9.88
C GLN A 64 -14.38 -3.06 -9.16
N LYS A 65 -14.50 -3.05 -7.83
CA LYS A 65 -14.34 -4.23 -6.98
C LYS A 65 -15.35 -5.21 -7.52
N ALA A 66 -14.88 -6.41 -7.85
CA ALA A 66 -15.77 -7.55 -8.00
C ALA A 66 -16.80 -7.49 -6.84
N PRO A 67 -18.10 -7.65 -7.13
CA PRO A 67 -19.14 -7.43 -6.14
C PRO A 67 -18.81 -8.23 -4.88
N THR A 68 -18.75 -7.54 -3.74
CA THR A 68 -18.48 -8.20 -2.46
C THR A 68 -19.68 -9.11 -2.15
N LYS A 69 -19.43 -10.42 -2.06
CA LYS A 69 -20.45 -11.39 -1.67
C LYS A 69 -20.42 -11.57 -0.16
N THR A 70 -21.60 -11.53 0.47
CA THR A 70 -21.73 -11.82 1.90
C THR A 70 -21.82 -13.33 2.11
N TRP A 71 -21.00 -13.89 2.99
CA TRP A 71 -21.09 -15.28 3.41
C TRP A 71 -21.84 -15.36 4.73
N ARG A 72 -22.93 -16.14 4.78
CA ARG A 72 -23.65 -16.45 6.01
C ARG A 72 -23.19 -17.83 6.49
N VAL A 73 -22.35 -17.85 7.51
CA VAL A 73 -21.80 -19.08 8.10
C VAL A 73 -22.16 -19.17 9.58
N LYS A 74 -22.34 -20.38 10.09
CA LYS A 74 -22.45 -20.63 11.53
C LYS A 74 -21.06 -21.01 12.05
N ALA A 75 -20.63 -20.35 13.12
CA ALA A 75 -19.40 -20.67 13.82
C ALA A 75 -19.72 -21.24 15.21
N PRO A 76 -18.94 -22.21 15.71
CA PRO A 76 -18.91 -22.56 17.13
C PRO A 76 -18.67 -21.32 18.01
N ALA A 77 -19.23 -21.30 19.22
CA ALA A 77 -19.21 -20.13 20.10
C ALA A 77 -17.80 -19.77 20.60
N ASP A 78 -16.99 -20.80 20.87
CA ASP A 78 -15.58 -20.69 21.22
C ASP A 78 -14.75 -20.09 20.07
N LEU A 79 -15.02 -20.49 18.83
CA LEU A 79 -14.36 -19.94 17.66
C LEU A 79 -14.70 -18.45 17.45
N ASP A 80 -15.97 -18.05 17.60
CA ASP A 80 -16.36 -16.64 17.52
C ASP A 80 -15.68 -15.79 18.60
N ALA A 81 -15.62 -16.30 19.84
CA ALA A 81 -14.93 -15.64 20.93
C ALA A 81 -13.43 -15.43 20.63
N ALA A 82 -12.73 -16.47 20.20
CA ALA A 82 -11.31 -16.40 19.87
C ALA A 82 -11.02 -15.42 18.72
N VAL A 83 -11.87 -15.42 17.68
CA VAL A 83 -11.73 -14.49 16.55
C VAL A 83 -11.95 -13.04 16.97
N ARG A 84 -12.93 -12.79 17.86
CA ARG A 84 -13.20 -11.44 18.40
C ARG A 84 -12.07 -10.93 19.27
N GLU A 85 -11.52 -11.79 20.12
CA GLU A 85 -10.38 -11.44 20.97
C GLU A 85 -9.15 -11.07 20.12
N LEU A 86 -8.87 -11.88 19.09
CA LEU A 86 -7.77 -11.59 18.16
C LEU A 86 -7.99 -10.29 17.38
N ALA A 87 -9.22 -10.04 16.92
CA ALA A 87 -9.59 -8.82 16.23
C ALA A 87 -9.40 -7.59 17.12
N ALA A 88 -9.84 -7.67 18.39
CA ALA A 88 -9.66 -6.61 19.38
C ALA A 88 -8.18 -6.34 19.68
N ALA A 89 -7.38 -7.40 19.90
CA ALA A 89 -5.94 -7.27 20.16
C ALA A 89 -5.18 -6.62 19.00
N ARG A 90 -5.64 -6.80 17.76
CA ARG A 90 -5.04 -6.22 16.55
C ARG A 90 -5.65 -4.89 16.10
N GLY A 91 -6.71 -4.42 16.76
CA GLY A 91 -7.42 -3.19 16.36
C GLY A 91 -8.08 -3.27 14.99
N ILE A 92 -8.47 -4.46 14.52
CA ILE A 92 -9.11 -4.68 13.22
C ILE A 92 -10.46 -5.38 13.37
N GLY A 93 -11.26 -5.43 12.30
CA GLY A 93 -12.58 -6.08 12.31
C GLY A 93 -12.52 -7.59 12.14
N VAL A 94 -13.51 -8.31 12.70
CA VAL A 94 -13.67 -9.77 12.54
C VAL A 94 -13.66 -10.21 11.07
N SER A 95 -14.29 -9.44 10.18
CA SER A 95 -14.29 -9.75 8.74
C SER A 95 -12.90 -9.69 8.10
N GLU A 96 -11.95 -8.94 8.66
CA GLU A 96 -10.57 -8.90 8.20
C GLU A 96 -9.84 -10.19 8.59
N ILE A 97 -9.97 -10.61 9.85
CA ILE A 97 -9.43 -11.87 10.35
C ILE A 97 -9.93 -13.06 9.51
N VAL A 98 -11.24 -13.12 9.26
CA VAL A 98 -11.84 -14.19 8.45
C VAL A 98 -11.30 -14.17 7.03
N ARG A 99 -11.10 -12.99 6.42
CA ARG A 99 -10.54 -12.85 5.07
C ARG A 99 -9.09 -13.34 5.02
N GLU A 100 -8.24 -12.89 5.94
CA GLU A 100 -6.85 -13.33 6.03
C GLU A 100 -6.75 -14.85 6.20
N ALA A 101 -7.51 -15.42 7.15
CA ALA A 101 -7.55 -16.85 7.40
C ALA A 101 -7.98 -17.65 6.16
N THR A 102 -9.02 -17.18 5.45
CA THR A 102 -9.52 -17.84 4.24
C THR A 102 -8.48 -17.80 3.12
N ILE A 103 -7.82 -16.67 2.90
CA ILE A 103 -6.76 -16.53 1.89
C ILE A 103 -5.61 -17.48 2.20
N ASN A 104 -5.17 -17.52 3.46
CA ASN A 104 -4.07 -18.39 3.88
C ASN A 104 -4.44 -19.87 3.72
N TYR A 105 -5.65 -20.26 4.12
CA TYR A 105 -6.13 -21.63 3.93
C TYR A 105 -6.13 -22.03 2.46
N LEU A 106 -6.64 -21.17 1.56
CA LEU A 106 -6.63 -21.43 0.11
C LEU A 106 -5.21 -21.55 -0.44
N ARG A 107 -4.29 -20.66 -0.05
CA ARG A 107 -2.88 -20.74 -0.48
C ARG A 107 -2.21 -22.05 -0.08
N THR A 108 -2.51 -22.54 1.13
CA THR A 108 -1.93 -23.78 1.64
C THR A 108 -2.55 -25.04 1.00
N ASN A 109 -3.81 -24.99 0.59
CA ASN A 109 -4.58 -26.20 0.21
C ASN A 109 -5.01 -26.25 -1.27
N ALA A 110 -4.81 -25.20 -2.05
CA ALA A 110 -5.21 -25.15 -3.47
C ALA A 110 -4.04 -25.43 -4.44
N SER A 111 -3.03 -26.20 -4.03
CA SER A 111 -1.94 -26.70 -4.89
C SER A 111 -2.36 -27.96 -5.65
#